data_AF-A0A1Z8WGK2-F1
#
_entry.id   AF-A0A1Z8WGK2-F1
#
_cell.length_a   1.000
_cell.length_b   1.000
_cell.length_c   1.000
_cell.angle_alpha   90.00
_cell.angle_beta   90.00
_cell.angle_gamma   90.00
#
_symmetry.space_group_name_H-M   'P 1'
#
loop_
_entity.id
_entity.type
_entity.pdbx_description
1 polymer ?
#
loop_
_entity_poly.entity_id
_entity_poly.type
_entity_poly.pdbx_seq_one_letter_code
_entity_poly.pdbx_strand_id
1 'polypeptide(L)'
;MAKFIEITVTSATAHVAGKKLINVEDVSLGICSAANTVKLFLGTGSKHIALTTTAAKGIDVLNACNAAMTANPGGIKAKVQLAAGIEITAVAVA
;
A
#
# COMPACT_ATOMS: atom_id res chain seq x y z
N MET A 1 -7.16 -11.39 -11.35
CA MET A 1 -6.26 -10.46 -10.62
C MET A 1 -7.15 -9.47 -9.87
N ALA A 2 -6.77 -9.04 -8.67
CA ALA A 2 -7.57 -8.12 -7.86
C ALA A 2 -7.78 -6.79 -8.60
N LYS A 3 -8.98 -6.21 -8.52
CA LYS A 3 -9.21 -4.84 -9.04
C LYS A 3 -8.70 -3.79 -8.06
N PHE A 4 -8.79 -4.08 -6.76
CA PHE A 4 -8.29 -3.20 -5.71
C PHE A 4 -7.41 -3.95 -4.72
N ILE A 5 -6.38 -3.29 -4.20
CA ILE A 5 -5.72 -3.72 -2.96
C ILE A 5 -6.27 -2.93 -1.77
N GLU A 6 -6.49 -3.62 -0.65
CA GLU A 6 -6.92 -3.05 0.61
C GLU A 6 -5.72 -2.94 1.56
N ILE A 7 -5.41 -1.71 1.97
CA ILE A 7 -4.35 -1.39 2.92
C ILE A 7 -4.99 -0.93 4.22
N THR A 8 -4.60 -1.56 5.33
CA THR A 8 -5.04 -1.12 6.67
C THR A 8 -4.06 -0.09 7.22
N VAL A 9 -4.58 1.07 7.61
CA VAL A 9 -3.81 2.17 8.20
C VAL A 9 -4.14 2.25 9.69
N THR A 10 -3.14 2.09 10.54
CA THR A 10 -3.22 2.10 12.01
C THR A 10 -2.73 3.42 12.60
N SER A 11 -3.16 4.55 12.00
CA SER A 11 -2.81 5.89 12.49
C SER A 11 -3.42 6.17 13.87
N ALA A 12 -2.72 6.98 14.69
CA ALA A 12 -3.27 7.56 15.92
C ALA A 12 -4.39 8.59 15.65
N THR A 13 -4.45 9.17 14.44
CA THR A 13 -5.53 10.07 14.02
C THR A 13 -6.66 9.27 13.36
N ALA A 14 -7.82 9.24 14.03
CA ALA A 14 -8.98 8.43 13.61
C ALA A 14 -9.48 8.72 12.18
N HIS A 15 -9.33 9.95 11.69
CA HIS A 15 -9.73 10.33 10.33
C HIS A 15 -8.76 9.83 9.25
N VAL A 16 -7.53 9.47 9.61
CA VAL A 16 -6.53 8.90 8.70
C VAL A 16 -6.55 7.37 8.75
N ALA A 17 -6.89 6.80 9.91
CA ALA A 17 -6.99 5.37 10.13
C ALA A 17 -8.05 4.67 9.24
N GLY A 18 -7.98 3.35 9.19
CA GLY A 18 -8.94 2.50 8.48
C GLY A 18 -8.41 1.92 7.18
N LYS A 19 -9.32 1.43 6.34
CA LYS A 19 -9.00 0.71 5.12
C LYS A 19 -8.93 1.66 3.93
N LYS A 20 -7.79 1.69 3.23
CA LYS A 20 -7.61 2.41 1.97
C LYS A 20 -7.66 1.42 0.82
N LEU A 21 -8.40 1.77 -0.22
CA LEU A 21 -8.49 0.98 -1.45
C LEU A 21 -7.68 1.67 -2.53
N ILE A 22 -6.82 0.90 -3.20
CA ILE A 22 -6.02 1.38 -4.32
C ILE A 22 -6.38 0.53 -5.54
N ASN A 23 -6.78 1.19 -6.63
CA ASN A 23 -7.04 0.52 -7.89
C ASN A 23 -5.73 -0.03 -8.47
N VAL A 24 -5.68 -1.32 -8.75
CA VAL A 24 -4.47 -2.00 -9.25
C VAL A 24 -4.14 -1.55 -10.68
N GLU A 25 -5.15 -1.25 -11.49
CA GLU A 25 -4.98 -0.83 -12.89
C GLU A 25 -4.31 0.55 -13.01
N ASP A 26 -4.41 1.38 -11.97
CA ASP A 26 -3.76 2.69 -11.95
C ASP A 26 -2.30 2.62 -11.50
N VAL A 27 -1.86 1.54 -10.84
CA VAL A 27 -0.50 1.43 -10.29
C VAL A 27 0.48 1.03 -11.40
N SER A 28 1.38 1.94 -11.75
CA SER A 28 2.41 1.71 -12.78
C SER A 28 3.72 1.17 -12.21
N LEU A 29 4.09 1.59 -10.99
CA LEU A 29 5.34 1.21 -10.34
C LEU A 29 5.25 1.31 -8.82
N GLY A 30 5.78 0.33 -8.10
CA GLY A 30 6.01 0.40 -6.66
C GLY A 30 7.50 0.50 -6.34
N ILE A 31 7.89 1.46 -5.49
CA ILE A 31 9.27 1.58 -4.99
C ILE A 31 9.32 1.75 -3.48
N CYS A 32 10.38 1.22 -2.86
CA CYS A 32 10.76 1.56 -1.50
C CYS A 32 11.66 2.80 -1.55
N SER A 33 11.06 3.98 -1.41
CA SER A 33 11.77 5.27 -1.55
C SER A 33 12.61 5.63 -0.33
N ALA A 34 12.31 5.03 0.83
CA ALA A 34 13.07 5.13 2.06
C ALA A 34 12.80 3.90 2.93
N ALA A 35 13.60 3.67 3.97
CA ALA A 35 13.48 2.51 4.87
C ALA A 35 12.07 2.31 5.46
N ASN A 36 11.29 3.38 5.59
CA ASN A 36 9.92 3.41 6.13
C ASN A 36 8.90 4.00 5.15
N THR A 37 9.23 4.15 3.86
CA THR A 37 8.34 4.79 2.89
C THR A 37 8.28 4.03 1.57
N VAL A 38 7.08 3.58 1.23
CA VAL A 38 6.75 2.97 -0.06
C VAL A 38 5.97 3.96 -0.90
N LYS A 39 6.32 4.09 -2.18
CA LYS A 39 5.57 4.89 -3.14
C LYS A 39 4.98 3.98 -4.21
N LEU A 40 3.68 4.10 -4.42
CA LEU A 40 2.96 3.47 -5.52
C LEU A 40 2.63 4.57 -6.53
N PHE A 41 3.35 4.61 -7.65
CA PHE A 41 3.12 5.57 -8.72
C PHE A 41 1.85 5.23 -9.49
N LEU A 42 1.08 6.26 -9.81
CA LEU A 42 -0.20 6.15 -10.48
C LEU A 42 -0.09 6.67 -11.92
N GLY A 43 -0.32 5.81 -12.90
CA GLY A 43 -0.26 6.15 -14.32
C GLY A 43 1.14 6.62 -14.76
N THR A 44 1.18 7.63 -15.64
CA THR A 44 2.41 8.24 -16.13
C THR A 44 2.66 9.59 -15.42
N GLY A 45 3.84 9.75 -14.81
CA GLY A 45 4.23 10.97 -14.11
C GLY A 45 4.63 10.77 -12.65
N SER A 46 4.63 11.86 -11.87
CA SER A 46 5.09 11.86 -10.46
C SER A 46 3.97 11.60 -9.44
N LYS A 47 2.73 11.41 -9.89
CA LYS A 47 1.59 11.17 -9.00
C LYS A 47 1.78 9.83 -8.29
N HIS A 48 1.68 9.82 -6.97
CA HIS A 48 1.90 8.62 -6.19
C HIS A 48 1.11 8.60 -4.89
N ILE A 49 0.90 7.39 -4.40
CA ILE A 49 0.45 7.14 -3.03
C ILE A 49 1.70 6.81 -2.22
N ALA A 50 2.00 7.65 -1.23
CA ALA A 50 3.06 7.41 -0.26
C ALA A 50 2.49 6.71 0.97
N LEU A 51 3.01 5.52 1.27
CA LEU A 51 2.70 4.73 2.45
C LEU A 51 3.85 4.90 3.45
N THR A 52 3.53 5.37 4.65
CA THR A 52 4.47 5.39 5.77
C THR A 52 4.28 4.14 6.60
N THR A 53 5.36 3.41 6.87
CA THR A 53 5.33 2.16 7.63
C THR A 53 6.23 2.19 8.85
N THR A 54 6.18 1.14 9.67
CA THR A 54 7.17 0.86 10.72
C THR A 54 8.60 1.03 10.19
N ALA A 55 9.51 1.53 11.03
CA ALA A 55 10.89 1.77 10.65
C ALA A 55 11.57 0.51 10.08
N ALA A 56 12.32 0.68 8.98
CA ALA A 56 13.04 -0.39 8.28
C ALA A 56 12.18 -1.54 7.71
N LYS A 57 10.88 -1.30 7.48
CA LYS A 57 9.94 -2.29 6.91
C LYS A 57 9.41 -1.95 5.51
N GLY A 58 9.96 -0.92 4.85
CA GLY A 58 9.50 -0.49 3.53
C GLY A 58 9.52 -1.59 2.46
N ILE A 59 10.57 -2.41 2.41
CA ILE A 59 10.66 -3.52 1.43
C ILE A 59 9.61 -4.60 1.71
N ASP A 60 9.39 -4.95 2.98
CA ASP A 60 8.38 -5.95 3.37
C ASP A 60 6.97 -5.50 2.95
N VAL A 61 6.66 -4.21 3.17
CA VAL A 61 5.39 -3.60 2.72
C VAL A 61 5.27 -3.60 1.20
N LEU A 62 6.32 -3.22 0.47
CA LEU A 62 6.29 -3.21 -0.99
C LEU A 62 6.04 -4.62 -1.54
N ASN A 63 6.69 -5.63 -0.99
CA ASN A 63 6.49 -7.03 -1.37
C ASN A 63 5.05 -7.48 -1.08
N ALA A 64 4.48 -7.11 0.06
CA ALA A 64 3.10 -7.41 0.40
C ALA A 64 2.10 -6.71 -0.54
N CYS A 65 2.36 -5.46 -0.94
CA CYS A 65 1.57 -4.74 -1.94
C CYS A 65 1.63 -5.46 -3.30
N ASN A 66 2.83 -5.83 -3.78
CA ASN A 66 3.00 -6.55 -5.05
C ASN A 66 2.29 -7.91 -5.03
N ALA A 67 2.39 -8.66 -3.93
CA ALA A 67 1.68 -9.92 -3.76
C ALA A 67 0.15 -9.73 -3.81
N ALA A 68 -0.38 -8.69 -3.15
CA ALA A 68 -1.81 -8.40 -3.17
C ALA A 68 -2.30 -7.95 -4.57
N MET A 69 -1.49 -7.18 -5.31
CA MET A 69 -1.85 -6.73 -6.67
C MET A 69 -1.95 -7.90 -7.64
N THR A 70 -1.06 -8.89 -7.52
CA THR A 70 -1.05 -10.07 -8.39
C THR A 70 -2.01 -11.18 -7.94
N ALA A 71 -2.56 -11.08 -6.72
CA ALA A 71 -3.50 -12.06 -6.19
C ALA A 71 -4.78 -12.14 -7.06
N ASN A 72 -5.38 -13.32 -7.11
CA ASN A 72 -6.70 -13.54 -7.70
C ASN A 72 -7.72 -13.87 -6.59
N PRO A 73 -8.11 -12.88 -5.76
CA PRO A 73 -9.16 -13.10 -4.79
C PRO A 73 -10.45 -13.45 -5.54
N GLY A 74 -11.27 -14.35 -5.00
CA GLY A 74 -12.60 -14.66 -5.56
C GLY A 74 -13.59 -13.48 -5.55
N GLY A 75 -13.12 -12.27 -5.20
CA GLY A 75 -13.89 -11.03 -5.16
C GLY A 75 -13.10 -9.85 -5.75
N ILE A 76 -13.63 -8.63 -5.58
CA ILE A 76 -13.10 -7.44 -6.26
C ILE A 76 -11.78 -6.93 -5.67
N LYS A 77 -11.47 -7.27 -4.41
CA LYS A 77 -10.31 -6.75 -3.67
C LYS A 77 -9.44 -7.82 -3.04
N ALA A 78 -8.14 -7.59 -2.99
CA ALA A 78 -7.16 -8.38 -2.23
C ALA A 78 -6.67 -7.58 -1.01
N LYS A 79 -6.49 -8.25 0.13
CA LYS A 79 -5.93 -7.61 1.32
C LYS A 79 -4.40 -7.62 1.26
N VAL A 80 -3.76 -6.49 1.54
CA VAL A 80 -2.31 -6.44 1.80
C VAL A 80 -2.06 -7.08 3.16
N GLN A 81 -1.44 -8.26 3.15
CA GLN A 81 -1.11 -9.01 4.36
C GLN A 81 0.27 -8.59 4.86
N LEU A 82 0.31 -7.97 6.03
CA LEU A 82 1.54 -7.56 6.69
C LEU A 82 1.84 -8.54 7.84
N ALA A 83 3.11 -8.85 8.04
CA ALA A 83 3.54 -9.64 9.19
C ALA A 83 3.26 -8.90 10.50
N ALA A 84 3.14 -9.64 11.60
CA ALA A 84 2.96 -9.05 12.92
C ALA A 84 4.06 -8.02 13.23
N GLY A 85 3.68 -6.86 13.77
CA GLY A 85 4.60 -5.74 14.06
C GLY A 85 4.91 -4.82 12.88
N ILE A 86 4.39 -5.11 11.68
CA ILE A 86 4.47 -4.20 10.53
C ILE A 86 3.12 -3.49 10.37
N GLU A 87 3.17 -2.17 10.37
CA GLU A 87 2.00 -1.31 10.31
C GLU A 87 2.18 -0.24 9.25
N ILE A 88 1.05 0.25 8.70
CA ILE A 88 1.00 1.45 7.88
C ILE A 88 0.44 2.55 8.76
N THR A 89 1.24 3.54 9.11
CA THR A 89 0.86 4.59 10.05
C THR A 89 0.28 5.82 9.36
N ALA A 90 0.62 6.04 8.09
CA ALA A 90 0.08 7.15 7.31
C ALA A 90 0.02 6.81 5.82
N VAL A 91 -0.90 7.49 5.13
CA VAL A 91 -1.05 7.44 3.67
C VAL A 91 -1.23 8.86 3.16
N ALA A 92 -0.41 9.26 2.19
CA ALA A 92 -0.51 10.54 1.52
C ALA A 92 -0.66 10.33 0.00
N VAL A 93 -1.39 11.23 -0.65
CA VAL A 93 -1.51 11.28 -2.11
C VAL A 93 -0.82 12.56 -2.57
N ALA A 94 0.12 12.43 -3.49
CA ALA A 94 0.90 13.53 -4.05
C ALA A 94 0.99 13.41 -5.57
#